data_AF-A0A925VFJ3-F1
#
_entry.id   AF-A0A925VFJ3-F1
#
_cell.length_a   1.000
_cell.length_b   1.000
_cell.length_c   1.000
_cell.angle_alpha   90.00
_cell.angle_beta   90.00
_cell.angle_gamma   90.00
#
_symmetry.space_group_name_H-M   'P 1'
#
loop_
_entity.id
_entity.type
_entity.pdbx_description
1 polymer ?
#
loop_
_entity_poly.entity_id
_entity_poly.type
_entity_poly.pdbx_seq_one_letter_code
_entity_poly.pdbx_strand_id
1 'polypeptide(L)'
;MSKLLVLLGIALVSCTSTVSEPPKTAPTPPAPAPPTTPEPAPTTAAPTVEPVEAQWVCERDQDCAQTCLLGAVSRSWITAHPEADTCDDGCGWKSGMIACRDRECVTLTETGDIDASCTKLSPRKRG
;
A
#
# COMPACT_ATOMS: atom_id res chain seq x y z
N MET A 1 23.81 -33.74 49.27
CA MET A 1 22.70 -34.38 48.53
C MET A 1 22.87 -34.07 47.06
N SER A 2 22.52 -35.05 46.23
CA SER A 2 23.12 -35.40 44.93
C SER A 2 22.99 -34.40 43.79
N LYS A 3 24.06 -34.38 42.98
CA LYS A 3 24.12 -33.96 41.58
C LYS A 3 23.04 -34.66 40.75
N LEU A 4 22.34 -33.92 39.88
CA LEU A 4 21.74 -34.51 38.69
C LEU A 4 21.95 -33.57 37.50
N LEU A 5 23.01 -33.85 36.74
CA LEU A 5 23.12 -33.45 35.34
C LEU A 5 21.97 -34.14 34.58
N VAL A 6 21.15 -33.37 33.87
CA VAL A 6 20.36 -33.91 32.76
C VAL A 6 20.96 -33.37 31.48
N LEU A 7 21.81 -34.24 30.94
CA LEU A 7 22.34 -34.23 29.59
C LEU A 7 21.25 -34.67 28.58
N LEU A 8 21.52 -34.33 27.32
CA LEU A 8 21.02 -34.96 26.09
C LEU A 8 19.65 -34.51 25.55
N GLY A 9 19.73 -33.86 24.38
CA GLY A 9 18.60 -33.72 23.46
C GLY A 9 18.80 -32.78 22.29
N ILE A 10 20.03 -32.56 21.79
CA ILE A 10 20.24 -31.78 20.56
C ILE A 10 19.85 -32.68 19.38
N ALA A 11 18.57 -32.63 19.00
CA ALA A 11 18.12 -33.16 17.72
C ALA A 11 18.66 -32.25 16.61
N LEU A 12 19.75 -32.69 15.98
CA LEU A 12 20.23 -32.15 14.73
C LEU A 12 19.16 -32.43 13.66
N VAL A 13 18.25 -31.47 13.47
CA VAL A 13 17.34 -31.46 12.33
C VAL A 13 18.19 -31.13 11.11
N SER A 14 18.59 -32.18 10.39
CA SER A 14 19.23 -32.09 9.08
C SER A 14 18.25 -31.48 8.09
N CYS A 15 18.31 -30.16 7.92
CA CYS A 15 17.63 -29.48 6.82
C CYS A 15 18.25 -29.93 5.50
N THR A 16 17.61 -30.86 4.80
CA THR A 16 17.93 -31.18 3.41
C THR A 16 17.53 -29.98 2.56
N SER A 17 18.53 -29.19 2.17
CA SER A 17 18.40 -28.12 1.18
C SER A 17 17.84 -28.70 -0.11
N THR A 18 16.54 -28.55 -0.31
CA THR A 18 15.89 -28.88 -1.57
C THR A 18 16.16 -27.69 -2.50
N VAL A 19 17.22 -27.80 -3.29
CA VAL A 19 17.51 -26.84 -4.36
C VAL A 19 16.36 -26.94 -5.36
N SER A 20 15.47 -25.95 -5.34
CA SER A 20 14.49 -25.77 -6.40
C SER A 20 15.23 -25.42 -7.68
N GLU A 21 15.14 -26.31 -8.67
CA GLU A 21 15.63 -26.05 -10.02
C GLU A 21 15.02 -24.74 -10.56
N PRO A 22 15.82 -23.89 -11.24
CA PRO A 22 15.26 -22.73 -11.92
C PRO A 22 14.34 -23.19 -13.06
N PRO A 23 13.17 -22.55 -13.25
CA PRO A 23 12.27 -22.91 -14.33
C PRO A 23 12.96 -22.75 -15.68
N LYS A 24 12.90 -23.82 -16.48
CA LYS A 24 13.36 -23.86 -17.87
C LYS A 24 12.59 -22.81 -18.68
N THR A 25 13.25 -21.70 -18.99
CA THR A 25 12.72 -20.63 -19.84
C THR A 25 12.36 -21.20 -21.21
N ALA A 26 11.06 -21.29 -21.49
CA ALA A 26 10.55 -21.54 -22.82
C ALA A 26 10.96 -20.39 -23.75
N PRO A 27 11.22 -20.65 -25.05
CA PRO A 27 11.49 -19.59 -26.01
C PRO A 27 10.28 -18.64 -26.09
N THR A 28 10.52 -17.38 -25.77
CA THR A 28 9.53 -16.31 -25.88
C THR A 28 9.08 -16.17 -27.34
N PRO A 29 7.77 -16.20 -27.66
CA PRO A 29 7.28 -15.89 -28.99
C PRO A 29 7.71 -14.47 -29.39
N PRO A 30 7.90 -14.19 -30.69
CA PRO A 30 8.24 -12.84 -31.17
C PRO A 30 7.17 -11.84 -30.70
N ALA A 31 7.64 -10.70 -30.23
CA ALA A 31 6.80 -9.63 -29.71
C ALA A 31 5.71 -9.26 -30.75
N PRO A 32 4.44 -9.14 -30.33
CA PRO A 32 3.39 -8.61 -31.20
C PRO A 32 3.75 -7.18 -31.62
N ALA A 33 3.44 -6.83 -32.87
CA ALA A 33 3.64 -5.49 -33.41
C ALA A 33 2.99 -4.43 -32.50
N PRO A 34 3.57 -3.23 -32.38
CA PRO A 34 3.00 -2.18 -31.56
C PRO A 34 1.59 -1.84 -32.05
N PRO A 35 0.60 -1.69 -31.15
CA PRO A 35 -0.70 -1.17 -31.53
C PRO A 35 -0.50 0.24 -32.11
N THR A 36 -1.07 0.48 -33.29
CA THR A 36 -1.15 1.82 -33.87
C THR A 36 -2.11 2.62 -32.99
N THR A 37 -1.57 3.46 -32.11
CA THR A 37 -2.37 4.37 -31.28
C THR A 37 -3.17 5.29 -32.19
N PRO A 38 -4.51 5.27 -32.16
CA PRO A 38 -5.30 6.29 -32.82
C PRO A 38 -5.02 7.65 -32.17
N GLU A 39 -4.70 8.62 -33.01
CA GLU A 39 -4.55 10.03 -32.67
C GLU A 39 -5.80 10.53 -31.91
N PRO A 40 -5.67 11.06 -30.69
CA PRO A 40 -6.82 11.53 -29.92
C PRO A 40 -7.40 12.80 -30.57
N ALA A 41 -8.71 12.75 -30.83
CA ALA A 41 -9.52 13.89 -31.24
C ALA A 41 -9.37 15.09 -30.27
N PRO A 42 -9.59 16.33 -30.72
CA PRO A 42 -9.42 17.53 -29.90
C PRO A 42 -10.29 17.45 -28.65
N THR A 43 -9.63 17.29 -27.50
CA THR A 43 -10.21 17.33 -26.17
C THR A 43 -10.86 18.69 -25.95
N THR A 44 -12.19 18.70 -25.96
CA THR A 44 -12.99 19.78 -25.38
C THR A 44 -12.50 19.96 -23.95
N ALA A 45 -11.99 21.15 -23.62
CA ALA A 45 -11.47 21.47 -22.31
C ALA A 45 -12.53 21.16 -21.25
N ALA A 46 -12.30 20.07 -20.50
CA ALA A 46 -13.11 19.74 -19.34
C ALA A 46 -12.95 20.86 -18.30
N PRO A 47 -14.02 21.24 -17.58
CA PRO A 47 -13.93 22.27 -16.55
C PRO A 47 -12.86 21.88 -15.53
N THR A 48 -12.00 22.83 -15.19
CA THR A 48 -11.08 22.75 -14.05
C THR A 48 -11.92 22.69 -12.77
N VAL A 49 -12.38 21.48 -12.45
CA VAL A 49 -12.95 21.16 -11.15
C VAL A 49 -11.77 21.11 -10.20
N GLU A 50 -11.52 22.17 -9.44
CA GLU A 50 -10.60 22.08 -8.30
C GLU A 50 -11.15 20.99 -7.36
N PRO A 51 -10.48 19.84 -7.23
CA PRO A 51 -11.07 18.70 -6.56
C PRO A 51 -10.81 18.84 -5.07
N VAL A 52 -11.73 19.49 -4.37
CA VAL A 52 -11.69 19.67 -2.91
C VAL A 52 -11.75 18.32 -2.15
N GLU A 53 -11.97 17.18 -2.83
CA GLU A 53 -12.01 15.85 -2.21
C GLU A 53 -11.02 14.81 -2.78
N ALA A 54 -10.17 15.13 -3.77
CA ALA A 54 -9.29 14.11 -4.37
C ALA A 54 -8.22 13.55 -3.41
N GLN A 55 -7.98 14.21 -2.28
CA GLN A 55 -6.87 13.87 -1.40
C GLN A 55 -7.00 12.50 -0.72
N TRP A 56 -8.20 11.94 -0.60
CA TRP A 56 -8.40 10.58 -0.07
C TRP A 56 -8.94 9.63 -1.12
N VAL A 57 -9.24 10.08 -2.33
CA VAL A 57 -9.89 9.21 -3.32
C VAL A 57 -8.90 8.16 -3.83
N CYS A 58 -9.39 6.92 -3.89
CA CYS A 58 -8.65 5.77 -4.40
C CYS A 58 -9.58 4.80 -5.14
N GLU A 59 -8.99 3.96 -5.99
CA GLU A 59 -9.68 2.81 -6.60
C GLU A 59 -9.18 1.50 -6.00
N ARG A 60 -7.90 1.45 -5.62
CA ARG A 60 -7.22 0.28 -5.06
C ARG A 60 -6.29 0.70 -3.93
N ASP A 61 -5.95 -0.25 -3.06
CA ASP A 61 -5.05 -0.04 -1.92
C ASP A 61 -3.69 0.56 -2.33
N GLN A 62 -3.21 0.19 -3.53
CA GLN A 62 -1.95 0.70 -4.09
C GLN A 62 -1.98 2.18 -4.44
N ASP A 63 -3.17 2.75 -4.64
CA ASP A 63 -3.34 4.18 -4.93
C ASP A 63 -3.22 5.01 -3.65
N CYS A 64 -3.18 4.38 -2.48
CA CYS A 64 -3.00 5.04 -1.21
C CYS A 64 -1.52 5.09 -0.80
N ALA A 65 -1.19 6.11 -0.02
CA ALA A 65 0.06 6.28 0.68
C ALA A 65 -0.23 6.69 2.13
N GLN A 66 0.56 6.17 3.06
CA GLN A 66 0.54 6.63 4.44
C GLN A 66 1.34 7.92 4.53
N THR A 67 0.72 8.95 5.11
CA THR A 67 1.40 10.19 5.49
C THR A 67 1.44 10.29 7.00
N CYS A 68 2.43 11.04 7.47
CA CYS A 68 2.59 11.31 8.87
C CYS A 68 1.42 12.15 9.41
N LEU A 69 1.08 13.27 8.75
CA LEU A 69 0.15 14.26 9.31
C LEU A 69 -1.32 13.93 9.02
N LEU A 70 -1.60 13.38 7.85
CA LEU A 70 -2.96 13.25 7.33
C LEU A 70 -3.47 11.82 7.37
N GLY A 71 -2.62 10.84 7.70
CA GLY A 71 -2.99 9.45 7.63
C GLY A 71 -2.86 8.87 6.22
N ALA A 72 -3.74 7.93 5.87
CA ALA A 72 -3.83 7.45 4.50
C ALA A 72 -4.41 8.51 3.55
N VAL A 73 -3.69 8.82 2.47
CA VAL A 73 -4.09 9.76 1.41
C VAL A 73 -3.82 9.14 0.04
N SER A 74 -4.37 9.75 -1.00
CA SER A 74 -4.11 9.36 -2.40
C SER A 74 -2.67 9.69 -2.80
N ARG A 75 -2.00 8.74 -3.47
CA ARG A 75 -0.66 8.91 -4.06
C ARG A 75 -0.61 10.05 -5.06
N SER A 76 -1.67 10.22 -5.84
CA SER A 76 -1.77 11.31 -6.81
C SER A 76 -1.75 12.67 -6.13
N TRP A 77 -2.42 12.79 -4.98
CA TRP A 77 -2.49 14.02 -4.22
C TRP A 77 -1.17 14.38 -3.56
N ILE A 78 -0.49 13.42 -2.90
CA ILE A 78 0.82 13.67 -2.29
C ILE A 78 1.90 13.99 -3.33
N THR A 79 1.83 13.39 -4.51
CA THR A 79 2.75 13.72 -5.61
C THR A 79 2.59 15.19 -6.04
N ALA A 80 1.36 15.72 -5.97
CA ALA A 80 1.07 17.12 -6.25
C ALA A 80 1.36 18.08 -5.07
N HIS A 81 1.43 17.57 -3.84
CA HIS A 81 1.63 18.35 -2.60
C HIS A 81 2.73 17.72 -1.72
N PRO A 82 3.99 17.68 -2.18
CA PRO A 82 5.08 17.04 -1.45
C PRO A 82 5.35 17.69 -0.08
N GLU A 83 4.97 18.95 0.12
CA GLU A 83 5.07 19.67 1.39
C GLU A 83 4.03 19.24 2.44
N ALA A 84 3.00 18.49 2.06
CA ALA A 84 1.91 18.12 2.96
C ALA A 84 2.26 16.97 3.93
N ASP A 85 3.36 16.27 3.70
CA ASP A 85 3.82 15.12 4.50
C ASP A 85 4.97 15.45 5.46
N THR A 86 5.05 16.71 5.91
CA THR A 86 6.08 17.11 6.88
C THR A 86 5.53 16.97 8.30
N CYS A 87 5.75 15.84 8.96
CA CYS A 87 5.77 15.80 10.43
C CYS A 87 6.78 14.82 11.01
N ASP A 88 7.22 15.10 12.24
CA ASP A 88 8.16 14.26 12.98
C ASP A 88 7.45 13.11 13.73
N ASP A 89 6.21 13.33 14.18
CA ASP A 89 5.39 12.34 14.89
C ASP A 89 3.97 12.30 14.29
N GLY A 90 3.52 11.13 13.83
CA GLY A 90 2.19 10.97 13.24
C GLY A 90 1.83 9.54 12.82
N CYS A 91 0.89 9.41 11.89
CA CYS A 91 0.32 8.12 11.52
C CYS A 91 1.26 7.18 10.74
N GLY A 92 2.45 7.66 10.36
CA GLY A 92 3.46 6.86 9.67
C GLY A 92 4.28 5.93 10.57
N TRP A 93 4.38 6.19 11.88
CA TRP A 93 5.17 5.34 12.80
C TRP A 93 4.36 4.24 13.48
N LYS A 94 3.04 4.41 13.58
CA LYS A 94 2.16 3.30 13.93
C LYS A 94 2.05 2.40 12.71
N SER A 95 2.18 1.10 12.94
CA SER A 95 2.10 -0.04 12.00
C SER A 95 0.75 -0.14 11.27
N GLY A 96 0.27 0.97 10.73
CA GLY A 96 -1.00 1.05 10.05
C GLY A 96 -0.88 0.50 8.64
N MET A 97 -1.63 -0.56 8.36
CA MET A 97 -1.86 -0.98 6.97
C MET A 97 -2.69 0.12 6.29
N ILE A 98 -2.44 0.38 5.02
CA ILE A 98 -3.29 1.28 4.22
C ILE A 98 -4.22 0.45 3.34
N ALA A 99 -5.44 0.91 3.18
CA ALA A 99 -6.41 0.30 2.29
C ALA A 99 -7.29 1.34 1.62
N CYS A 100 -7.85 0.97 0.48
CA CYS A 100 -8.91 1.69 -0.17
C CYS A 100 -10.25 1.08 0.23
N ARG A 101 -11.04 1.80 1.04
CA ARG A 101 -12.37 1.38 1.50
C ARG A 101 -13.39 2.41 1.07
N ASP A 102 -14.46 1.98 0.43
CA ASP A 102 -15.52 2.87 -0.06
C ASP A 102 -15.01 4.01 -0.98
N ARG A 103 -13.93 3.75 -1.73
CA ARG A 103 -13.18 4.71 -2.57
C ARG A 103 -12.45 5.81 -1.80
N GLU A 104 -12.19 5.58 -0.52
CA GLU A 104 -11.40 6.47 0.34
C GLU A 104 -10.18 5.73 0.92
N CYS A 105 -9.04 6.40 0.95
CA CYS A 105 -7.82 5.93 1.57
C CYS A 105 -7.99 5.98 3.08
N VAL A 106 -7.85 4.83 3.72
CA VAL A 106 -7.97 4.67 5.17
C VAL A 106 -6.74 4.00 5.75
N THR A 107 -6.38 4.41 6.96
CA THR A 107 -5.37 3.72 7.77
C THR A 107 -6.10 2.67 8.61
N LEU A 108 -5.58 1.47 8.62
CA LEU A 108 -6.10 0.34 9.40
C LEU A 108 -5.18 0.05 10.58
N THR A 109 -5.76 -0.41 11.69
CA THR A 109 -5.02 -1.00 12.81
C THR A 109 -4.41 -2.35 12.41
N GLU A 110 -3.58 -2.93 13.28
CA GLU A 110 -3.04 -4.28 13.09
C GLU A 110 -4.12 -5.37 13.01
N THR A 111 -5.30 -5.13 13.59
CA THR A 111 -6.47 -6.01 13.50
C THR A 111 -7.25 -5.86 12.19
N GLY A 112 -6.91 -4.87 11.36
CA GLY A 112 -7.59 -4.57 10.10
C GLY A 112 -8.80 -3.63 10.24
N ASP A 113 -9.04 -3.07 11.42
CA ASP A 113 -10.10 -2.08 11.66
C ASP A 113 -9.66 -0.69 11.21
N ILE A 114 -10.58 0.21 10.84
CA ILE A 114 -10.22 1.59 10.48
C ILE A 114 -9.72 2.33 11.72
N ASP A 115 -8.46 2.76 11.69
CA ASP A 115 -7.90 3.67 12.68
C ASP A 115 -8.42 5.08 12.40
N ALA A 116 -9.51 5.46 13.08
CA ALA A 116 -10.10 6.78 12.95
C ALA A 116 -9.19 7.90 13.46
N SER A 117 -8.19 7.61 14.30
CA SER A 117 -7.19 8.61 14.73
C SER A 117 -6.19 8.91 13.61
N CYS A 118 -6.04 7.98 12.67
CA CYS A 118 -5.12 8.06 11.54
C CYS A 118 -5.79 8.00 10.17
N THR A 119 -7.11 8.10 10.13
CA THR A 119 -7.87 8.27 8.91
C THR A 119 -8.60 9.58 9.05
N LYS A 120 -8.29 10.54 8.20
CA LYS A 120 -8.93 11.87 8.21
C LYS A 120 -10.37 11.78 7.67
N LEU A 121 -11.21 10.99 8.31
CA LEU A 121 -12.66 11.13 8.27
C LEU A 121 -12.96 12.45 8.99
N SER A 122 -12.88 13.58 8.27
CA SER A 122 -13.75 14.69 8.65
C SER A 122 -15.13 14.09 8.91
N PRO A 123 -15.82 14.42 10.00
CA PRO A 123 -17.16 13.92 10.22
C PRO A 123 -18.02 14.40 9.05
N ARG A 124 -18.10 13.59 7.97
CA ARG A 124 -19.18 13.68 7.01
C ARG A 124 -20.38 13.46 7.90
N LYS A 125 -21.07 14.56 8.24
CA LYS A 125 -22.43 14.48 8.78
C LYS A 125 -23.18 13.59 7.79
N ARG A 126 -23.33 12.31 8.13
CA ARG A 126 -24.30 11.42 7.49
C ARG A 126 -25.64 12.03 7.88
N GLY A 127 -26.16 12.89 7.00
CA GLY A 127 -27.53 13.39 7.07
C GLY A 127 -28.50 12.27 6.78
#